data_AF-A0A1G7HQQ1-F1
#
_entry.id   AF-A0A1G7HQQ1-F1
#
_cell.length_a   1.000
_cell.length_b   1.000
_cell.length_c   1.000
_cell.angle_alpha   90.00
_cell.angle_beta   90.00
_cell.angle_gamma   90.00
#
_symmetry.space_group_name_H-M   'P 1'
#
loop_
_entity.id
_entity.type
_entity.pdbx_description
1 polymer ?
#
loop_
_entity_poly.entity_id
_entity_poly.type
_entity_poly.pdbx_seq_one_letter_code
_entity_poly.pdbx_strand_id
1 'polypeptide(L)'
;MAWLFDDHRLDPDLFELTHKGDIVHAEPQVLSLIILLIRNRDRMVGKDEIARHVWPGRVASDASIASRIRSARQALGDDGGAQAVIRTIHGKGFRFVAEVTESSPAQPVHDVPLPCESGADMSRPSVAVLPFRPLGASPEVTILAEAIPHEIIQGLSRLRWLAVIARGSSFRFREGRGDLDLVGTALGAGYVMTGLIESLAGTVAVVIELADASRGEVIWADRLTAPMDGIEDLRQRVVAQVVTALDMHVPQNEVRLASQTGSDRLDAWKTFHLGLTQLYRFTPDANQIAKRHFERAVELDPRFARAHAGLSFTRFIDAFLNLGPDGQEAATAARRHAERGMELDPMDPFTHYTMGRSFWLSDQPEIAKGWFDRAIELNPNYAQGYYASAFTALMTGDINTVHLGLDDALLLSPLDPLLYGIHGVRAQALIQVGDMRAAARLGDRAASTPGAHYLISMVAAVANGLDGRHQQANRWRQDARRRKPDASASQYFAAFPIRNQEARRRIAAELKRQGF
;
A
#
# COMPACT_ATOMS: atom_id res chain seq x y z
N MET A 1 22.68 -19.01 1.72
CA MET A 1 23.91 -19.23 0.92
C MET A 1 24.71 -20.33 1.59
N ALA A 2 25.02 -21.43 0.91
CA ALA A 2 25.75 -22.54 1.52
C ALA A 2 27.26 -22.45 1.22
N TRP A 3 28.09 -22.80 2.18
CA TRP A 3 29.55 -22.87 2.01
C TRP A 3 29.97 -24.30 1.74
N LEU A 4 30.77 -24.50 0.69
CA LEU A 4 31.38 -25.79 0.33
C LEU A 4 32.88 -25.76 0.64
N PHE A 5 33.38 -26.75 1.38
CA PHE A 5 34.81 -26.91 1.71
C PHE A 5 35.10 -28.37 2.09
N ASP A 6 36.19 -28.97 1.61
CA ASP A 6 36.63 -30.34 1.98
C ASP A 6 35.49 -31.39 2.06
N ASP A 7 34.71 -31.53 0.99
CA ASP A 7 33.51 -32.41 0.91
C ASP A 7 32.38 -32.10 1.91
N HIS A 8 32.49 -31.02 2.67
CA HIS A 8 31.44 -30.50 3.54
C HIS A 8 30.61 -29.43 2.86
N ARG A 9 29.31 -29.42 3.15
CA ARG A 9 28.39 -28.33 2.84
C ARG A 9 27.79 -27.82 4.15
N LEU A 10 28.07 -26.56 4.49
CA LEU A 10 27.46 -25.87 5.62
C LEU A 10 26.43 -24.87 5.10
N ASP A 11 25.17 -25.07 5.47
CA ASP A 11 24.10 -24.11 5.22
C ASP A 11 23.81 -23.32 6.51
N PRO A 12 24.20 -22.03 6.60
CA PRO A 12 23.94 -21.19 7.77
C PRO A 12 22.45 -20.85 7.96
N ASP A 13 21.65 -20.93 6.90
CA ASP A 13 20.22 -20.57 6.94
C ASP A 13 19.39 -21.76 7.44
N LEU A 14 19.77 -22.98 7.03
CA LEU A 14 19.19 -24.23 7.54
C LEU A 14 19.84 -24.72 8.83
N PHE A 15 21.01 -24.18 9.17
CA PHE A 15 21.81 -24.61 10.32
C PHE A 15 22.19 -26.10 10.25
N GLU A 16 22.56 -26.53 9.03
CA GLU A 16 22.89 -27.92 8.72
C GLU A 16 24.30 -28.03 8.15
N LEU A 17 25.08 -28.98 8.68
CA LEU A 17 26.36 -29.38 8.15
C LEU A 17 26.21 -30.78 7.54
N THR A 18 26.55 -30.95 6.28
CA THR A 18 26.64 -32.26 5.63
C THR A 18 28.06 -32.55 5.19
N HIS A 19 28.45 -33.82 5.17
CA HIS A 19 29.73 -34.31 4.66
C HIS A 19 29.45 -35.44 3.67
N LYS A 20 29.88 -35.29 2.41
CA LYS A 20 29.59 -36.24 1.32
C LYS A 20 28.08 -36.54 1.13
N GLY A 21 27.23 -35.59 1.50
CA GLY A 21 25.77 -35.71 1.39
C GLY A 21 25.07 -36.21 2.66
N ASP A 22 25.80 -36.76 3.64
CA ASP A 22 25.24 -37.21 4.91
C ASP A 22 25.23 -36.10 5.95
N ILE A 23 24.16 -36.00 6.75
CA ILE A 23 24.05 -35.00 7.82
C ILE A 23 25.04 -35.31 8.94
N VAL A 24 25.90 -34.34 9.25
CA VAL A 24 26.81 -34.38 10.40
C VAL A 24 26.08 -33.78 11.59
N HIS A 25 25.73 -34.63 12.56
CA HIS A 25 25.10 -34.17 13.80
C HIS A 25 26.10 -33.39 14.67
N ALA A 26 25.90 -32.09 14.79
CA ALA A 26 26.67 -31.20 15.64
C ALA A 26 25.75 -30.39 16.56
N GLU A 27 26.19 -30.13 17.79
CA GLU A 27 25.42 -29.28 18.72
C GLU A 27 25.30 -27.85 18.18
N PRO A 28 24.23 -27.11 18.53
CA PRO A 28 24.01 -25.80 17.92
C PRO A 28 25.14 -24.80 18.16
N GLN A 29 25.76 -24.83 19.33
CA GLN A 29 26.92 -23.99 19.66
C GLN A 29 28.15 -24.30 18.79
N VAL A 30 28.28 -25.55 18.34
CA VAL A 30 29.37 -25.98 17.44
C VAL A 30 29.14 -25.43 16.04
N LEU A 31 27.91 -25.51 15.54
CA LEU A 31 27.54 -24.93 14.25
C LEU A 31 27.69 -23.41 14.25
N SER A 32 27.23 -22.71 15.29
CA SER A 32 27.45 -21.26 15.45
C SER A 32 28.93 -20.88 15.41
N LEU A 33 29.79 -21.69 16.04
CA LEU A 33 31.23 -21.48 16.04
C LEU A 33 31.84 -21.66 14.65
N ILE A 34 31.44 -22.72 13.92
CA ILE A 34 31.93 -22.97 12.56
C ILE A 34 31.49 -21.84 11.62
N ILE A 35 30.23 -21.40 11.70
CA ILE A 35 29.69 -20.27 10.92
C ILE A 35 30.48 -18.99 11.21
N LEU A 36 30.75 -18.69 12.49
CA LEU A 36 31.54 -17.52 12.88
C LEU A 36 32.95 -17.55 12.29
N LEU A 37 33.61 -18.72 12.30
CA LEU A 37 34.95 -18.88 11.77
C LEU A 37 34.99 -18.76 10.23
N ILE A 38 34.01 -19.32 9.52
CA ILE A 38 33.93 -19.25 8.05
C ILE A 38 33.60 -17.83 7.56
N ARG A 39 32.70 -17.12 8.25
CA ARG A 39 32.37 -15.72 7.95
C ARG A 39 33.56 -14.77 8.14
N ASN A 40 34.55 -15.16 8.94
CA ASN A 40 35.73 -14.37 9.24
C ASN A 40 37.02 -15.08 8.79
N ARG A 41 36.95 -15.93 7.76
CA ARG A 41 38.07 -16.78 7.27
C ARG A 41 39.34 -16.00 6.88
N ASP A 42 39.17 -14.76 6.49
CA ASP A 42 40.18 -13.78 6.10
C ASP A 42 40.95 -13.19 7.29
N ARG A 43 40.47 -13.36 8.54
CA ARG A 43 41.16 -12.91 9.76
C ARG A 43 41.14 -13.94 10.89
N MET A 44 41.84 -13.64 11.97
CA MET A 44 41.75 -14.42 13.21
C MET A 44 40.54 -13.97 14.03
N VAL A 45 39.83 -14.93 14.63
CA VAL A 45 38.77 -14.71 15.61
C VAL A 45 39.31 -14.95 17.02
N GLY A 46 39.23 -13.94 17.88
CA GLY A 46 39.74 -13.99 19.26
C GLY A 46 38.83 -14.79 20.20
N LYS A 47 39.37 -15.24 21.34
CA LYS A 47 38.61 -15.98 22.36
C LYS A 47 37.42 -15.17 22.90
N ASP A 48 37.59 -13.87 23.14
CA ASP A 48 36.52 -12.98 23.65
C ASP A 48 35.40 -12.77 22.63
N GLU A 49 35.73 -12.83 21.34
CA GLU A 49 34.76 -12.74 20.25
C GLU A 49 33.96 -14.04 20.14
N ILE A 50 34.62 -15.19 20.23
CA ILE A 50 33.98 -16.51 20.30
C ILE A 50 33.05 -16.59 21.52
N ALA A 51 33.52 -16.13 22.69
CA ALA A 51 32.73 -16.11 23.91
C ALA A 51 31.43 -15.31 23.73
N ARG A 52 31.51 -14.07 23.21
CA ARG A 52 30.35 -13.21 22.99
C ARG A 52 29.36 -13.76 21.97
N HIS A 53 29.84 -14.41 20.92
CA HIS A 53 28.99 -14.88 19.83
C HIS A 53 28.34 -16.24 20.11
N VAL A 54 29.08 -17.19 20.69
CA VAL A 54 28.59 -18.56 20.96
C VAL A 54 27.85 -18.64 22.31
N TRP A 55 28.14 -17.73 23.25
CA TRP A 55 27.49 -17.64 24.57
C TRP A 55 26.96 -16.23 24.87
N PRO A 56 25.92 -15.74 24.15
CA PRO A 56 25.38 -14.41 24.39
C PRO A 56 24.88 -14.26 25.84
N GLY A 57 25.40 -13.26 26.55
CA GLY A 57 25.01 -12.95 27.94
C GLY A 57 25.55 -13.92 29.01
N ARG A 58 26.47 -14.83 28.68
CA ARG A 58 27.10 -15.77 29.63
C ARG A 58 28.62 -15.70 29.55
N VAL A 59 29.32 -15.83 30.68
CA VAL A 59 30.78 -15.89 30.71
C VAL A 59 31.24 -17.30 30.33
N ALA A 60 31.95 -17.43 29.21
CA ALA A 60 32.55 -18.69 28.78
C ALA A 60 33.98 -18.81 29.31
N SER A 61 34.34 -19.97 29.87
CA SER A 61 35.73 -20.24 30.29
C SER A 61 36.59 -20.66 29.09
N ASP A 62 37.91 -20.49 29.21
CA ASP A 62 38.88 -20.99 28.22
C ASP A 62 38.73 -22.50 27.96
N ALA A 63 38.37 -23.27 28.99
CA ALA A 63 38.09 -24.70 28.87
C ALA A 63 36.82 -24.98 28.03
N SER A 64 35.80 -24.14 28.16
CA SER A 64 34.54 -24.23 27.38
C SER A 64 34.80 -23.93 25.90
N ILE A 65 35.57 -22.88 25.60
CA ILE A 65 35.96 -22.52 24.22
C ILE A 65 36.81 -23.64 23.62
N ALA A 66 37.81 -24.14 24.35
CA ALA A 66 38.66 -25.24 23.88
C ALA A 66 37.84 -26.52 23.61
N SER A 67 36.81 -26.80 24.42
CA SER A 67 35.90 -27.93 24.21
C SER A 67 35.09 -27.78 22.93
N ARG A 68 34.49 -26.61 22.69
CA ARG A 68 33.70 -26.35 21.46
C ARG A 68 34.57 -26.34 20.21
N ILE A 69 35.81 -25.87 20.28
CA ILE A 69 36.76 -25.96 19.17
C ILE A 69 37.11 -27.42 18.85
N ARG A 70 37.28 -28.28 19.87
CA ARG A 70 37.49 -29.72 19.64
C ARG A 70 36.27 -30.35 18.96
N SER A 71 35.06 -30.07 19.43
CA SER A 71 33.83 -30.57 18.79
C SER A 71 33.66 -30.04 17.36
N ALA A 72 34.02 -28.79 17.10
CA ALA A 72 33.99 -28.21 15.76
C ALA A 72 34.98 -28.89 14.82
N ARG A 73 36.21 -29.14 15.28
CA ARG A 73 37.21 -29.89 14.50
C ARG A 73 36.72 -31.31 14.18
N GLN A 74 36.21 -32.02 15.19
CA GLN A 74 35.68 -33.37 15.02
C GLN A 74 34.52 -33.41 14.00
N ALA A 75 33.62 -32.42 14.03
CA ALA A 75 32.52 -32.31 13.07
C ALA A 75 32.99 -32.03 11.63
N LEU A 76 34.17 -31.44 11.46
CA LEU A 76 34.75 -31.10 10.15
C LEU A 76 35.79 -32.13 9.67
N GLY A 77 35.95 -33.26 10.38
CA GLY A 77 36.99 -34.25 10.09
C GLY A 77 38.43 -33.75 10.36
N ASP A 78 38.59 -32.67 11.12
CA ASP A 78 39.87 -32.07 11.51
C ASP A 78 40.25 -32.47 12.94
N ASP A 79 41.51 -32.26 13.33
CA ASP A 79 41.99 -32.52 14.69
C ASP A 79 43.01 -31.49 15.18
N GLY A 80 43.47 -31.64 16.43
CA GLY A 80 44.41 -30.71 17.06
C GLY A 80 45.82 -30.75 16.48
N GLY A 81 46.19 -31.78 15.71
CA GLY A 81 47.50 -31.97 15.11
C GLY A 81 47.54 -31.53 13.63
N ALA A 82 46.59 -31.98 12.83
CA ALA A 82 46.46 -31.67 11.41
C ALA A 82 46.09 -30.19 11.17
N GLN A 83 45.11 -29.68 11.92
CA GLN A 83 44.62 -28.30 11.84
C GLN A 83 44.43 -27.81 10.40
N ALA A 84 43.89 -28.68 9.55
CA ALA A 84 43.71 -28.45 8.12
C ALA A 84 42.55 -27.49 7.85
N VAL A 85 41.56 -27.44 8.75
CA VAL A 85 40.35 -26.63 8.60
C VAL A 85 40.32 -25.49 9.61
N ILE A 86 40.56 -25.77 10.89
CA ILE A 86 40.61 -24.76 11.95
C ILE A 86 42.02 -24.71 12.54
N ARG A 87 42.74 -23.62 12.29
CA ARG A 87 44.10 -23.39 12.83
C ARG A 87 44.07 -22.64 14.16
N THR A 88 44.83 -23.13 15.14
CA THR A 88 45.06 -22.46 16.43
C THR A 88 46.18 -21.43 16.28
N ILE A 89 45.92 -20.19 16.66
CA ILE A 89 46.95 -19.15 16.84
C ILE A 89 47.24 -19.05 18.34
N HIS A 90 48.38 -19.61 18.75
CA HIS A 90 48.77 -19.74 20.15
C HIS A 90 48.64 -18.42 20.92
N GLY A 91 47.89 -18.46 22.02
CA GLY A 91 47.66 -17.32 22.90
C GLY A 91 46.71 -16.24 22.37
N LYS A 92 46.19 -16.33 21.14
CA LYS A 92 45.38 -15.26 20.53
C LYS A 92 43.99 -15.70 20.08
N GLY A 93 43.83 -16.84 19.42
CA GLY A 93 42.52 -17.24 18.86
C GLY A 93 42.59 -18.34 17.82
N PHE A 94 41.60 -18.37 16.92
CA PHE A 94 41.42 -19.40 15.90
C PHE A 94 41.14 -18.78 14.53
N ARG A 95 41.50 -19.50 13.47
CA ARG A 95 41.24 -19.08 12.09
C ARG A 95 40.78 -20.26 11.24
N PHE A 96 39.78 -20.02 10.39
CA PHE A 96 39.37 -20.96 9.37
C PHE A 96 40.33 -20.85 8.17
N VAL A 97 40.94 -21.96 7.77
CA VAL A 97 42.00 -21.97 6.74
C VAL A 97 41.71 -22.85 5.53
N ALA A 98 40.65 -23.67 5.58
CA ALA A 98 40.21 -24.42 4.41
C ALA A 98 39.65 -23.49 3.32
N GLU A 99 39.80 -23.87 2.06
CA GLU A 99 39.29 -23.12 0.92
C GLU A 99 37.77 -23.24 0.86
N VAL A 100 37.06 -22.11 0.92
CA VAL A 100 35.60 -22.07 0.95
C VAL A 100 35.07 -21.52 -0.35
N THR A 101 34.27 -22.33 -1.05
CA THR A 101 33.48 -21.88 -2.20
C THR A 101 32.07 -21.55 -1.75
N GLU A 102 31.60 -20.35 -2.07
CA GLU A 102 30.22 -19.95 -1.82
C GLU A 102 29.32 -20.51 -2.93
N SER A 103 28.43 -21.43 -2.56
CA SER A 103 27.39 -21.94 -3.44
C SER A 103 26.15 -21.06 -3.29
N SER A 104 25.90 -20.23 -4.31
CA SER A 104 24.59 -19.66 -4.55
C SER A 104 23.61 -20.81 -4.79
N PRO A 105 22.40 -20.81 -4.19
CA PRO A 105 21.53 -21.98 -4.20
C PRO A 105 21.24 -22.44 -5.64
N ALA A 106 21.80 -23.60 -5.99
CA ALA A 106 21.32 -24.38 -7.11
C ALA A 106 19.86 -24.75 -6.81
N GLN A 107 18.97 -24.45 -7.76
CA GLN A 107 17.57 -24.84 -7.73
C GLN A 107 17.45 -26.33 -7.36
N PRO A 108 16.57 -26.72 -6.43
CA PRO A 108 16.27 -28.12 -6.22
C PRO A 108 15.59 -28.66 -7.49
N VAL A 109 16.28 -29.57 -8.18
CA VAL A 109 15.70 -30.42 -9.22
C VAL A 109 14.78 -31.42 -8.49
N HIS A 110 13.52 -31.04 -8.31
CA HIS A 110 12.46 -32.00 -8.10
C HIS A 110 11.68 -32.12 -9.41
N ASP A 111 11.97 -33.19 -10.15
CA ASP A 111 11.12 -33.72 -11.21
C ASP A 111 9.79 -34.19 -10.61
N VAL A 112 8.88 -33.23 -10.45
CA VAL A 112 7.44 -33.46 -10.48
C VAL A 112 6.86 -32.32 -11.32
N PRO A 113 6.28 -32.58 -12.50
CA PRO A 113 5.75 -31.52 -13.33
C PRO A 113 4.48 -30.95 -12.68
N LEU A 114 4.65 -29.89 -11.89
CA LEU A 114 3.58 -28.95 -11.59
C LEU A 114 3.64 -27.82 -12.63
N PRO A 115 2.53 -27.45 -13.28
CA PRO A 115 2.51 -26.34 -14.21
C PRO A 115 2.64 -25.06 -13.39
N CYS A 116 3.84 -24.50 -13.34
CA CYS A 116 4.09 -23.17 -12.83
C CYS A 116 4.74 -22.33 -13.93
N GLU A 117 3.89 -21.78 -14.79
CA GLU A 117 4.14 -20.45 -15.32
C GLU A 117 4.13 -19.49 -14.13
N SER A 118 5.29 -19.05 -13.68
CA SER A 118 5.43 -17.79 -12.94
C SER A 118 6.89 -17.37 -12.99
N GLY A 119 7.19 -16.47 -13.93
CA GLY A 119 8.17 -15.45 -13.62
C GLY A 119 7.64 -14.74 -12.38
N ALA A 120 8.31 -14.95 -11.24
CA ALA A 120 7.97 -14.24 -10.02
C ALA A 120 8.01 -12.74 -10.31
N ASP A 121 6.87 -12.11 -10.03
CA ASP A 121 6.49 -10.74 -10.32
C ASP A 121 7.42 -9.75 -9.61
N MET A 122 8.57 -9.46 -10.21
CA MET A 122 9.54 -8.44 -9.76
C MET A 122 9.04 -7.00 -9.97
N SER A 123 7.76 -6.78 -10.29
CA SER A 123 7.22 -5.45 -10.61
C SER A 123 6.44 -4.77 -9.47
N ARG A 124 5.97 -5.55 -8.48
CA ARG A 124 5.16 -5.01 -7.39
C ARG A 124 6.03 -4.70 -6.16
N PRO A 125 5.82 -3.54 -5.49
CA PRO A 125 6.49 -3.26 -4.24
C PRO A 125 6.12 -4.31 -3.19
N SER A 126 7.06 -4.63 -2.30
CA SER A 126 6.88 -5.59 -1.21
C SER A 126 7.02 -4.91 0.16
N VAL A 127 6.19 -5.33 1.13
CA VAL A 127 6.21 -4.80 2.50
C VAL A 127 6.32 -5.92 3.54
N ALA A 128 7.21 -5.74 4.50
CA ALA A 128 7.26 -6.54 5.72
C ALA A 128 6.73 -5.73 6.91
N VAL A 129 5.86 -6.33 7.71
CA VAL A 129 5.36 -5.72 8.96
C VAL A 129 5.97 -6.47 10.12
N LEU A 130 6.82 -5.79 10.89
CA LEU A 130 7.49 -6.37 12.04
C LEU A 130 6.59 -6.35 13.28
N PRO A 131 6.83 -7.25 14.25
CA PRO A 131 6.21 -7.14 15.57
C PRO A 131 6.47 -5.75 16.16
N PHE A 132 5.44 -5.14 16.74
CA PHE A 132 5.64 -3.85 17.38
C PHE A 132 6.37 -4.04 18.70
N ARG A 133 7.08 -3.00 19.13
CA ARG A 133 7.81 -3.03 20.39
C ARG A 133 6.92 -2.53 21.53
N PRO A 134 6.67 -3.33 22.57
CA PRO A 134 6.01 -2.82 23.76
C PRO A 134 6.98 -1.93 24.56
N LEU A 135 6.52 -0.75 24.98
CA LEU A 135 7.18 0.07 26.00
C LEU A 135 6.46 -0.15 27.34
N GLY A 136 7.17 -0.79 28.26
CA GLY A 136 6.67 -1.18 29.57
C GLY A 136 6.36 -2.68 29.65
N ALA A 137 6.09 -3.16 30.87
CA ALA A 137 5.89 -4.57 31.16
C ALA A 137 4.39 -4.97 31.30
N SER A 138 3.47 -4.17 30.75
CA SER A 138 2.04 -4.51 30.79
C SER A 138 1.75 -5.70 29.86
N PRO A 139 1.09 -6.77 30.36
CA PRO A 139 0.65 -7.89 29.52
C PRO A 139 -0.23 -7.46 28.35
N GLU A 140 -1.10 -6.47 28.57
CA GLU A 140 -2.01 -5.94 27.54
C GLU A 140 -1.25 -5.29 26.38
N VAL A 141 -0.23 -4.48 26.70
CA VAL A 141 0.62 -3.83 25.69
C VAL A 141 1.40 -4.86 24.88
N THR A 142 1.83 -5.95 25.51
CA THR A 142 2.55 -7.04 24.85
C THR A 142 1.64 -7.80 23.88
N ILE A 143 0.38 -8.07 24.28
CA ILE A 143 -0.63 -8.70 23.41
C ILE A 143 -0.92 -7.81 22.21
N LEU A 144 -1.14 -6.52 22.43
CA LEU A 144 -1.40 -5.55 21.35
C LEU A 144 -0.21 -5.45 20.38
N ALA A 145 1.01 -5.54 20.90
CA ALA A 145 2.24 -5.46 20.11
C ALA A 145 2.41 -6.64 19.13
N GLU A 146 1.74 -7.77 19.40
CA GLU A 146 1.66 -8.90 18.47
C GLU A 146 0.39 -8.90 17.61
N ALA A 147 -0.74 -8.45 18.15
CA ALA A 147 -2.05 -8.50 17.49
C ALA A 147 -2.17 -7.44 16.38
N ILE A 148 -1.82 -6.18 16.66
CA ILE A 148 -1.98 -5.08 15.71
C ILE A 148 -1.18 -5.31 14.41
N PRO A 149 0.11 -5.71 14.45
CA PRO A 149 0.85 -6.00 13.22
C PRO A 149 0.25 -7.17 12.43
N HIS A 150 -0.36 -8.15 13.11
CA HIS A 150 -1.06 -9.24 12.43
C HIS A 150 -2.30 -8.74 11.68
N GLU A 151 -3.09 -7.86 12.30
CA GLU A 151 -4.28 -7.25 11.66
C GLU A 151 -3.89 -6.34 10.50
N ILE A 152 -2.78 -5.60 10.63
CA ILE A 152 -2.20 -4.83 9.54
C ILE A 152 -1.86 -5.76 8.36
N ILE A 153 -1.17 -6.88 8.59
CA ILE A 153 -0.85 -7.86 7.54
C ILE A 153 -2.13 -8.35 6.84
N GLN A 154 -3.21 -8.62 7.59
CA GLN A 154 -4.50 -9.02 7.02
C GLN A 154 -5.18 -7.90 6.23
N GLY A 155 -5.07 -6.65 6.67
CA GLY A 155 -5.60 -5.49 5.94
C GLY A 155 -4.83 -5.25 4.63
N LEU A 156 -3.50 -5.30 4.70
CA LEU A 156 -2.61 -5.06 3.57
C LEU A 156 -2.67 -6.18 2.53
N SER A 157 -2.97 -7.43 2.91
CA SER A 157 -3.09 -8.54 1.95
C SER A 157 -4.23 -8.36 0.95
N ARG A 158 -5.17 -7.45 1.24
CA ARG A 158 -6.25 -7.03 0.33
C ARG A 158 -5.78 -6.02 -0.73
N LEU A 159 -4.61 -5.41 -0.55
CA LEU A 159 -3.96 -4.55 -1.54
C LEU A 159 -3.25 -5.41 -2.59
N ARG A 160 -3.98 -5.77 -3.65
CA ARG A 160 -3.49 -6.66 -4.72
C ARG A 160 -2.23 -6.18 -5.46
N TRP A 161 -1.95 -4.89 -5.38
CA TRP A 161 -0.77 -4.26 -5.99
C TRP A 161 0.49 -4.34 -5.12
N LEU A 162 0.36 -4.77 -3.86
CA LEU A 162 1.41 -4.79 -2.86
C LEU A 162 1.68 -6.24 -2.42
N ALA A 163 2.94 -6.68 -2.49
CA ALA A 163 3.33 -7.99 -1.98
C ALA A 163 3.56 -7.92 -0.46
N VAL A 164 2.74 -8.62 0.32
CA VAL A 164 2.85 -8.61 1.79
C VAL A 164 3.62 -9.82 2.27
N ILE A 165 4.74 -9.61 2.99
CA ILE A 165 5.52 -10.69 3.57
C ILE A 165 4.73 -11.36 4.69
N ALA A 166 4.65 -12.68 4.63
CA ALA A 166 3.88 -13.49 5.57
C ALA A 166 4.33 -13.26 7.01
N ARG A 167 3.35 -13.24 7.94
CA ARG A 167 3.57 -13.04 9.38
C ARG A 167 4.70 -13.92 9.93
N GLY A 168 4.71 -15.21 9.59
CA GLY A 168 5.69 -16.17 10.09
C GLY A 168 7.15 -15.82 9.73
N SER A 169 7.37 -15.16 8.60
CA SER A 169 8.69 -14.70 8.18
C SER A 169 9.08 -13.40 8.89
N SER A 170 8.18 -12.42 8.92
CA SER A 170 8.44 -11.10 9.52
C SER A 170 8.57 -11.15 11.05
N PHE A 171 7.80 -12.01 11.72
CA PHE A 171 7.78 -12.09 13.19
C PHE A 171 9.00 -12.79 13.79
N ARG A 172 9.94 -13.28 12.96
CA ARG A 172 11.24 -13.80 13.42
C ARG A 172 12.20 -12.68 13.85
N PHE A 173 11.93 -11.44 13.44
CA PHE A 173 12.78 -10.27 13.67
C PHE A 173 12.35 -9.46 14.91
N ARG A 174 12.08 -10.13 16.05
CA ARG A 174 11.52 -9.52 17.28
C ARG A 174 12.44 -8.54 18.02
N GLU A 175 13.76 -8.73 17.97
CA GLU A 175 14.69 -8.07 18.91
C GLU A 175 15.74 -7.16 18.24
N GLY A 176 15.61 -6.88 16.96
CA GLY A 176 16.56 -6.03 16.27
C GLY A 176 16.19 -4.56 16.33
N ARG A 177 17.01 -3.73 16.99
CA ARG A 177 17.46 -2.46 16.37
C ARG A 177 18.34 -2.78 15.16
N GLY A 178 17.85 -3.67 14.30
CA GLY A 178 18.56 -4.18 13.15
C GLY A 178 18.54 -3.11 12.07
N ASP A 179 19.66 -3.00 11.38
CA ASP A 179 19.74 -2.25 10.14
C ASP A 179 18.55 -2.64 9.25
N LEU A 180 17.67 -1.69 8.93
CA LEU A 180 16.46 -1.95 8.15
C LEU A 180 16.80 -2.57 6.80
N ASP A 181 18.00 -2.29 6.29
CA ASP A 181 18.56 -2.89 5.09
C ASP A 181 18.78 -4.41 5.24
N LEU A 182 19.28 -4.87 6.39
CA LEU A 182 19.46 -6.30 6.66
C LEU A 182 18.11 -7.02 6.75
N VAL A 183 17.11 -6.40 7.36
CA VAL A 183 15.75 -6.97 7.46
C VAL A 183 15.09 -7.01 6.09
N GLY A 184 15.16 -5.92 5.33
CA GLY A 184 14.64 -5.84 3.96
C GLY A 184 15.28 -6.88 3.05
N THR A 185 16.61 -7.01 3.08
CA THR A 185 17.36 -8.01 2.30
C THR A 185 16.99 -9.44 2.70
N ALA A 186 16.91 -9.73 4.00
CA ALA A 186 16.58 -11.07 4.48
C ALA A 186 15.14 -11.50 4.15
N LEU A 187 14.21 -10.54 4.09
CA LEU A 187 12.80 -10.79 3.79
C LEU A 187 12.43 -10.60 2.32
N GLY A 188 13.34 -10.05 1.49
CA GLY A 188 13.01 -9.59 0.14
C GLY A 188 11.98 -8.46 0.13
N ALA A 189 11.94 -7.64 1.17
CA ALA A 189 10.98 -6.56 1.36
C ALA A 189 11.59 -5.21 0.95
N GLY A 190 10.97 -4.52 -0.01
CA GLY A 190 11.35 -3.16 -0.39
C GLY A 190 10.97 -2.12 0.67
N TYR A 191 9.93 -2.41 1.45
CA TYR A 191 9.45 -1.57 2.54
C TYR A 191 9.37 -2.36 3.84
N VAL A 192 9.71 -1.72 4.95
CA VAL A 192 9.61 -2.31 6.29
C VAL A 192 8.78 -1.39 7.17
N MET A 193 7.72 -1.95 7.75
CA MET A 193 6.90 -1.30 8.75
C MET A 193 7.33 -1.74 10.15
N THR A 194 7.59 -0.75 10.99
CA THR A 194 7.88 -0.95 12.41
C THR A 194 6.89 -0.16 13.25
N GLY A 195 6.81 -0.48 14.53
CA GLY A 195 5.94 0.25 15.42
C GLY A 195 6.25 0.00 16.87
N LEU A 196 5.63 0.82 17.70
CA LEU A 196 5.86 0.88 19.12
C LEU A 196 4.53 1.14 19.82
N ILE A 197 4.27 0.39 20.89
CA ILE A 197 3.06 0.53 21.69
C ILE A 197 3.45 0.88 23.11
N GLU A 198 2.88 1.94 23.64
CA GLU A 198 3.05 2.34 25.03
C GLU A 198 1.70 2.55 25.69
N SER A 199 1.64 2.29 27.00
CA SER A 199 0.48 2.63 27.83
C SER A 199 0.94 3.51 28.97
N LEU A 200 0.33 4.69 29.06
CA LEU A 200 0.62 5.68 30.10
C LEU A 200 -0.69 6.26 30.63
N ALA A 201 -0.88 6.22 31.96
CA ALA A 201 -2.01 6.86 32.64
C ALA A 201 -3.40 6.51 32.04
N GLY A 202 -3.61 5.25 31.64
CA GLY A 202 -4.89 4.80 31.08
C GLY A 202 -5.11 5.18 29.61
N THR A 203 -4.08 5.65 28.91
CA THR A 203 -4.09 5.91 27.46
C THR A 203 -3.09 5.00 26.78
N VAL A 204 -3.52 4.33 25.71
CA VAL A 204 -2.65 3.56 24.81
C VAL A 204 -2.25 4.45 23.64
N ALA A 205 -0.96 4.43 23.30
CA ALA A 205 -0.43 5.06 22.10
C ALA A 205 0.26 4.02 21.22
N VAL A 206 -0.03 4.08 19.92
CA VAL A 206 0.61 3.27 18.88
C VAL A 206 1.33 4.22 17.94
N VAL A 207 2.66 4.10 17.90
CA VAL A 207 3.53 4.80 16.94
C VAL A 207 3.89 3.82 15.84
N ILE A 208 3.77 4.24 14.59
CA ILE A 208 4.00 3.38 13.42
C ILE A 208 4.91 4.14 12.47
N GLU A 209 5.87 3.43 11.88
CA GLU A 209 6.80 3.98 10.90
C GLU A 209 6.89 3.04 9.70
N LEU A 210 6.88 3.60 8.50
CA LEU A 210 7.12 2.91 7.24
C LEU A 210 8.42 3.45 6.64
N ALA A 211 9.36 2.54 6.38
CA ALA A 211 10.65 2.88 5.80
C ALA A 211 10.89 2.18 4.46
N ASP A 212 11.58 2.87 3.55
CA ASP A 212 12.23 2.29 2.38
C ASP A 212 13.47 1.52 2.85
N ALA A 213 13.44 0.20 2.71
CA ALA A 213 14.48 -0.68 3.24
C ALA A 213 15.83 -0.48 2.53
N SER A 214 15.82 -0.11 1.25
CA SER A 214 17.03 0.05 0.44
C SER A 214 17.82 1.31 0.79
N ARG A 215 17.15 2.34 1.33
CA ARG A 215 17.76 3.64 1.67
C ARG A 215 17.77 3.92 3.18
N GLY A 216 17.08 3.10 3.98
CA GLY A 216 16.86 3.37 5.40
C GLY A 216 16.08 4.66 5.66
N GLU A 217 15.32 5.15 4.67
CA GLU A 217 14.58 6.42 4.75
C GLU A 217 13.16 6.14 5.25
N VAL A 218 12.75 6.80 6.34
CA VAL A 218 11.36 6.77 6.81
C VAL A 218 10.52 7.65 5.88
N ILE A 219 9.57 7.03 5.18
CA ILE A 219 8.71 7.72 4.21
C ILE A 219 7.36 8.14 4.80
N TRP A 220 6.96 7.51 5.91
CA TRP A 220 5.76 7.86 6.65
C TRP A 220 5.88 7.43 8.11
N ALA A 221 5.32 8.24 9.01
CA ALA A 221 5.18 7.90 10.42
C ALA A 221 3.92 8.54 10.99
N ASP A 222 3.29 7.89 11.96
CA ASP A 222 2.09 8.40 12.62
C ASP A 222 1.99 7.91 14.06
N ARG A 223 1.19 8.62 14.88
CA ARG A 223 0.93 8.31 16.29
C ARG A 223 -0.56 8.38 16.57
N LEU A 224 -1.16 7.22 16.82
CA LEU A 224 -2.57 7.10 17.21
C LEU A 224 -2.68 6.87 18.71
N THR A 225 -3.66 7.53 19.33
CA THR A 225 -3.94 7.39 20.76
C THR A 225 -5.41 7.07 21.00
N ALA A 226 -5.68 6.32 22.06
CA ALA A 226 -7.02 6.06 22.58
C ALA A 226 -6.97 5.77 24.09
N PRO A 227 -8.05 6.04 24.82
CA PRO A 227 -8.21 5.53 26.18
C PRO A 227 -8.26 3.99 26.18
N MET A 228 -7.95 3.37 27.32
CA MET A 228 -7.93 1.90 27.48
C MET A 228 -9.26 1.22 27.13
N ASP A 229 -10.39 1.88 27.34
CA ASP A 229 -11.73 1.37 26.98
C ASP A 229 -12.04 1.47 25.48
N GLY A 230 -11.26 2.26 24.73
CA GLY A 230 -11.37 2.46 23.28
C GLY A 230 -10.39 1.63 22.45
N ILE A 231 -9.80 0.56 23.00
CA ILE A 231 -8.75 -0.23 22.31
C ILE A 231 -9.26 -0.85 21.00
N GLU A 232 -10.50 -1.32 20.94
CA GLU A 232 -11.02 -1.95 19.72
C GLU A 232 -11.15 -0.94 18.57
N ASP A 233 -11.62 0.28 18.86
CA ASP A 233 -11.64 1.40 17.91
C ASP A 233 -10.22 1.77 17.46
N LEU A 234 -9.26 1.81 18.40
CA LEU A 234 -7.86 2.10 18.09
C LEU A 234 -7.28 1.09 17.09
N ARG A 235 -7.55 -0.21 17.28
CA ARG A 235 -7.04 -1.27 16.39
C ARG A 235 -7.57 -1.10 14.97
N GLN A 236 -8.88 -0.86 14.82
CA GLN A 236 -9.51 -0.66 13.52
C GLN A 236 -8.96 0.59 12.82
N ARG A 237 -8.86 1.71 13.55
CA ARG A 237 -8.28 2.95 13.04
C ARG A 237 -6.81 2.80 12.63
N VAL A 238 -6.01 2.06 13.39
CA VAL A 238 -4.62 1.77 13.05
C VAL A 238 -4.53 1.05 11.70
N VAL A 239 -5.34 -0.02 11.51
CA VAL A 239 -5.33 -0.77 10.25
C VAL A 239 -5.78 0.10 9.08
N ALA A 240 -6.87 0.86 9.24
CA ALA A 240 -7.37 1.76 8.21
C ALA A 240 -6.33 2.82 7.83
N GLN A 241 -5.74 3.49 8.83
CA GLN A 241 -4.72 4.52 8.63
C GLN A 241 -3.48 3.97 7.92
N VAL A 242 -3.03 2.77 8.30
CA VAL A 242 -1.90 2.10 7.67
C VAL A 242 -2.20 1.74 6.21
N VAL A 243 -3.36 1.16 5.92
CA VAL A 243 -3.74 0.81 4.55
C VAL A 243 -3.80 2.06 3.67
N THR A 244 -4.43 3.14 4.15
CA THR A 244 -4.49 4.42 3.43
C THR A 244 -3.11 5.05 3.23
N ALA A 245 -2.26 5.04 4.26
CA ALA A 245 -0.91 5.58 4.19
C ALA A 245 -0.05 4.83 3.18
N LEU A 246 -0.16 3.49 3.11
CA LEU A 246 0.60 2.68 2.17
C LEU A 246 0.13 2.89 0.73
N ASP A 247 -1.19 2.99 0.50
CA ASP A 247 -1.79 3.29 -0.82
C ASP A 247 -1.36 4.67 -1.35
N MET A 248 -0.92 5.58 -0.46
CA MET A 248 -0.40 6.90 -0.83
C MET A 248 1.12 6.94 -0.95
N HIS A 249 1.84 6.58 0.12
CA HIS A 249 3.26 6.89 0.26
C HIS A 249 4.18 5.93 -0.49
N VAL A 250 3.80 4.65 -0.63
CA VAL A 250 4.60 3.69 -1.40
C VAL A 250 4.63 4.07 -2.89
N PRO A 251 3.49 4.30 -3.57
CA PRO A 251 3.47 4.86 -4.92
C PRO A 251 4.29 6.14 -5.10
N GLN A 252 4.15 7.10 -4.18
CA GLN A 252 4.89 8.36 -4.26
C GLN A 252 6.40 8.14 -4.15
N ASN A 253 6.83 7.28 -3.22
CA ASN A 253 8.24 6.96 -3.06
C ASN A 253 8.79 6.26 -4.29
N GLU A 254 8.08 5.25 -4.83
CA GLU A 254 8.51 4.55 -6.04
C GLU A 254 8.61 5.50 -7.25
N VAL A 255 7.65 6.40 -7.42
CA VAL A 255 7.70 7.44 -8.48
C VAL A 255 8.91 8.36 -8.29
N ARG A 256 9.20 8.77 -7.05
CA ARG A 256 10.38 9.59 -6.72
C ARG A 256 11.67 8.85 -7.07
N LEU A 257 11.76 7.57 -6.72
CA LEU A 257 12.90 6.71 -7.06
C LEU A 257 13.04 6.57 -8.58
N ALA A 258 11.93 6.33 -9.30
CA ALA A 258 11.95 6.17 -10.75
C ALA A 258 12.41 7.44 -11.48
N SER A 259 12.01 8.62 -10.97
CA SER A 259 12.41 9.92 -11.53
C SER A 259 13.91 10.19 -11.40
N GLN A 260 14.59 9.53 -10.45
CA GLN A 260 16.04 9.68 -10.23
C GLN A 260 16.88 8.75 -11.13
N THR A 261 16.30 7.66 -11.66
CA THR A 261 17.03 6.59 -12.37
C THR A 261 16.92 6.66 -13.90
N GLY A 262 16.18 7.63 -14.45
CA GLY A 262 15.97 7.82 -15.90
C GLY A 262 14.79 7.00 -16.48
N SER A 263 14.18 7.50 -17.57
CA SER A 263 12.92 6.98 -18.15
C SER A 263 12.99 5.55 -18.70
N ASP A 264 14.18 5.05 -19.04
CA ASP A 264 14.35 3.79 -19.77
C ASP A 264 14.21 2.53 -18.89
N ARG A 265 13.94 2.71 -17.59
CA ARG A 265 13.77 1.60 -16.61
C ARG A 265 12.38 1.53 -15.97
N LEU A 266 11.40 2.26 -16.50
CA LEU A 266 10.04 2.24 -15.95
C LEU A 266 9.31 0.95 -16.37
N ASP A 267 8.99 0.11 -15.39
CA ASP A 267 8.08 -1.01 -15.56
C ASP A 267 6.60 -0.54 -15.64
N ALA A 268 5.69 -1.48 -15.92
CA ALA A 268 4.27 -1.21 -16.05
C ALA A 268 3.68 -0.58 -14.77
N TRP A 269 4.09 -1.06 -13.59
CA TRP A 269 3.60 -0.62 -12.29
C TRP A 269 3.99 0.85 -12.01
N LYS A 270 5.26 1.23 -12.23
CA LYS A 270 5.74 2.60 -12.02
C LYS A 270 5.09 3.56 -13.00
N THR A 271 4.97 3.12 -14.25
CA THR A 271 4.31 3.88 -15.31
C THR A 271 2.84 4.13 -14.96
N PHE A 272 2.13 3.13 -14.44
CA PHE A 272 0.76 3.30 -13.95
C PHE A 272 0.67 4.31 -12.79
N HIS A 273 1.55 4.24 -11.78
CA HIS A 273 1.48 5.17 -10.65
C HIS A 273 1.83 6.61 -11.05
N LEU A 274 2.71 6.82 -12.04
CA LEU A 274 2.90 8.14 -12.66
C LEU A 274 1.58 8.67 -13.25
N GLY A 275 0.82 7.81 -13.93
CA GLY A 275 -0.52 8.14 -14.43
C GLY A 275 -1.50 8.56 -13.33
N LEU A 276 -1.53 7.83 -12.20
CA LEU A 276 -2.38 8.17 -11.05
C LEU A 276 -2.09 9.56 -10.46
N THR A 277 -0.82 10.01 -10.46
CA THR A 277 -0.48 11.37 -9.97
C THR A 277 -1.13 12.50 -10.78
N GLN A 278 -1.46 12.23 -12.05
CA GLN A 278 -2.10 13.19 -12.95
C GLN A 278 -3.63 13.03 -12.97
N LEU A 279 -4.11 11.80 -12.77
CA LEU A 279 -5.51 11.42 -12.87
C LEU A 279 -6.43 12.29 -11.99
N TYR A 280 -6.02 12.57 -10.76
CA TYR A 280 -6.83 13.32 -9.79
C TYR A 280 -6.74 14.84 -9.92
N ARG A 281 -6.12 15.37 -10.98
CA ARG A 281 -6.10 16.82 -11.25
C ARG A 281 -7.34 17.30 -12.00
N PHE A 282 -8.08 16.41 -12.65
CA PHE A 282 -9.34 16.68 -13.38
C PHE A 282 -9.25 17.85 -14.38
N THR A 283 -8.10 18.00 -15.04
CA THR A 283 -7.91 18.93 -16.17
C THR A 283 -7.73 18.15 -17.46
N PRO A 284 -8.08 18.72 -18.63
CA PRO A 284 -7.88 18.05 -19.92
C PRO A 284 -6.43 17.58 -20.12
N ASP A 285 -5.46 18.47 -19.88
CA ASP A 285 -4.04 18.17 -20.07
C ASP A 285 -3.57 17.05 -19.14
N ALA A 286 -3.91 17.11 -17.85
CA ALA A 286 -3.54 16.07 -16.89
C ALA A 286 -4.21 14.73 -17.22
N ASN A 287 -5.48 14.73 -17.68
CA ASN A 287 -6.17 13.50 -18.08
C ASN A 287 -5.48 12.86 -19.30
N GLN A 288 -5.03 13.65 -20.27
CA GLN A 288 -4.26 13.15 -21.42
C GLN A 288 -2.88 12.62 -21.02
N ILE A 289 -2.20 13.25 -20.06
CA ILE A 289 -0.93 12.71 -19.53
C ILE A 289 -1.18 11.39 -18.80
N ALA A 290 -2.20 11.31 -17.95
CA ALA A 290 -2.58 10.07 -17.24
C ALA A 290 -2.89 8.95 -18.22
N LYS A 291 -3.68 9.23 -19.26
CA LYS A 291 -4.02 8.29 -20.32
C LYS A 291 -2.78 7.72 -21.01
N ARG A 292 -1.83 8.57 -21.43
CA ARG A 292 -0.58 8.11 -22.06
C ARG A 292 0.22 7.19 -21.16
N HIS A 293 0.29 7.49 -19.86
CA HIS A 293 0.93 6.60 -18.90
C HIS A 293 0.20 5.26 -18.78
N PHE A 294 -1.13 5.25 -18.72
CA PHE A 294 -1.87 3.99 -18.65
C PHE A 294 -1.78 3.17 -19.95
N GLU A 295 -1.81 3.81 -21.12
CA GLU A 295 -1.57 3.15 -22.42
C GLU A 295 -0.18 2.49 -22.43
N ARG A 296 0.85 3.23 -22.00
CA ARG A 296 2.21 2.68 -21.89
C ARG A 296 2.31 1.54 -20.88
N ALA A 297 1.61 1.61 -19.76
CA ALA A 297 1.57 0.53 -18.78
C ALA A 297 0.93 -0.75 -19.37
N VAL A 298 -0.12 -0.60 -20.18
CA VAL A 298 -0.75 -1.72 -20.92
C VAL A 298 0.18 -2.28 -22.00
N GLU A 299 0.96 -1.44 -22.69
CA GLU A 299 1.96 -1.91 -23.66
C GLU A 299 3.06 -2.74 -22.98
N LEU A 300 3.49 -2.33 -21.78
CA LEU A 300 4.54 -3.01 -21.00
C LEU A 300 4.03 -4.32 -20.39
N ASP A 301 2.80 -4.34 -19.88
CA ASP A 301 2.12 -5.55 -19.40
C ASP A 301 0.63 -5.54 -19.82
N PRO A 302 0.28 -6.26 -20.90
CA PRO A 302 -1.10 -6.35 -21.38
C PRO A 302 -2.08 -6.97 -20.37
N ARG A 303 -1.58 -7.72 -19.39
CA ARG A 303 -2.37 -8.37 -18.34
C ARG A 303 -2.52 -7.49 -17.09
N PHE A 304 -1.97 -6.28 -17.08
CA PHE A 304 -2.05 -5.40 -15.93
C PHE A 304 -3.45 -4.78 -15.77
N ALA A 305 -4.30 -5.45 -15.00
CA ALA A 305 -5.71 -5.09 -14.81
C ALA A 305 -5.92 -3.62 -14.39
N ARG A 306 -5.08 -3.10 -13.49
CA ARG A 306 -5.18 -1.71 -13.01
C ARG A 306 -4.90 -0.68 -14.09
N ALA A 307 -4.02 -0.97 -15.05
CA ALA A 307 -3.77 -0.05 -16.16
C ALA A 307 -5.00 0.09 -17.06
N HIS A 308 -5.71 -1.02 -17.35
CA HIS A 308 -7.01 -0.97 -18.03
C HIS A 308 -8.06 -0.21 -17.21
N ALA A 309 -8.15 -0.44 -15.90
CA ALA A 309 -9.03 0.34 -15.03
C ALA A 309 -8.66 1.86 -15.04
N GLY A 310 -7.37 2.20 -15.05
CA GLY A 310 -6.90 3.58 -15.22
C GLY A 310 -7.36 4.20 -16.55
N LEU A 311 -7.27 3.47 -17.66
CA LEU A 311 -7.81 3.90 -18.95
C LEU A 311 -9.32 4.13 -18.87
N SER A 312 -10.07 3.22 -18.24
CA SER A 312 -11.50 3.41 -18.00
C SER A 312 -11.77 4.71 -17.25
N PHE A 313 -11.00 5.01 -16.21
CA PHE A 313 -11.15 6.23 -15.43
C PHE A 313 -10.89 7.49 -16.26
N THR A 314 -9.86 7.51 -17.12
CA THR A 314 -9.59 8.66 -18.00
C THR A 314 -10.71 8.90 -19.00
N ARG A 315 -11.24 7.83 -19.60
CA ARG A 315 -12.37 7.91 -20.54
C ARG A 315 -13.67 8.29 -19.86
N PHE A 316 -13.86 7.84 -18.61
CA PHE A 316 -14.95 8.31 -17.78
C PHE A 316 -14.87 9.83 -17.56
N ILE A 317 -13.68 10.38 -17.25
CA ILE A 317 -13.52 11.83 -17.08
C ILE A 317 -13.88 12.57 -18.37
N ASP A 318 -13.40 12.09 -19.52
CA ASP A 318 -13.68 12.73 -20.82
C ASP A 318 -15.19 12.82 -21.09
N ALA A 319 -15.94 11.75 -20.82
CA ALA A 319 -17.39 11.71 -20.97
C ALA A 319 -18.12 12.54 -19.90
N PHE A 320 -17.79 12.33 -18.62
CA PHE A 320 -18.46 12.95 -17.47
C PHE A 320 -18.29 14.48 -17.45
N LEU A 321 -17.11 14.97 -17.82
CA LEU A 321 -16.81 16.40 -17.86
C LEU A 321 -16.99 17.01 -19.26
N ASN A 322 -17.34 16.21 -20.28
CA ASN A 322 -17.50 16.65 -21.66
C ASN A 322 -16.24 17.40 -22.18
N LEU A 323 -15.07 16.75 -22.03
CA LEU A 323 -13.76 17.32 -22.42
C LEU A 323 -13.39 17.04 -23.87
N GLY A 324 -14.01 16.04 -24.49
CA GLY A 324 -13.77 15.63 -25.87
C GLY A 324 -14.94 15.94 -26.81
N PRO A 325 -14.75 15.75 -28.13
CA PRO A 325 -15.79 16.00 -29.13
C PRO A 325 -16.91 14.95 -29.13
N ASP A 326 -16.63 13.73 -28.65
CA ASP A 326 -17.57 12.61 -28.64
C ASP A 326 -17.65 11.98 -27.25
N GLY A 327 -18.63 12.42 -26.46
CA GLY A 327 -18.88 11.88 -25.12
C GLY A 327 -19.41 10.45 -25.13
N GLN A 328 -20.07 10.02 -26.21
CA GLN A 328 -20.62 8.67 -26.32
C GLN A 328 -19.51 7.66 -26.59
N GLU A 329 -18.57 7.98 -27.50
CA GLU A 329 -17.36 7.18 -27.71
C GLU A 329 -16.57 7.04 -26.42
N ALA A 330 -16.37 8.14 -25.70
CA ALA A 330 -15.68 8.13 -24.42
C ALA A 330 -16.38 7.24 -23.37
N ALA A 331 -17.72 7.29 -23.29
CA ALA A 331 -18.49 6.41 -22.40
C ALA A 331 -18.36 4.93 -22.78
N THR A 332 -18.45 4.60 -24.08
CA THR A 332 -18.24 3.23 -24.57
C THR A 332 -16.81 2.74 -24.32
N ALA A 333 -15.81 3.60 -24.52
CA ALA A 333 -14.41 3.28 -24.22
C ALA A 333 -14.19 3.07 -22.72
N ALA A 334 -14.81 3.88 -21.86
CA ALA A 334 -14.76 3.71 -20.41
C ALA A 334 -15.30 2.34 -19.99
N ARG A 335 -16.44 1.94 -20.55
CA ARG A 335 -17.04 0.61 -20.33
C ARG A 335 -16.10 -0.52 -20.74
N ARG A 336 -15.61 -0.48 -21.98
CA ARG A 336 -14.76 -1.53 -22.56
C ARG A 336 -13.47 -1.74 -21.76
N HIS A 337 -12.84 -0.66 -21.33
CA HIS A 337 -11.63 -0.77 -20.50
C HIS A 337 -11.92 -1.28 -19.08
N ALA A 338 -13.08 -0.93 -18.50
CA ALA A 338 -13.48 -1.48 -17.20
C ALA A 338 -13.75 -3.00 -17.28
N GLU A 339 -14.46 -3.44 -18.32
CA GLU A 339 -14.69 -4.87 -18.60
C GLU A 339 -13.36 -5.61 -18.76
N ARG A 340 -12.41 -5.04 -19.52
CA ARG A 340 -11.09 -5.65 -19.68
C ARG A 340 -10.32 -5.75 -18.37
N GLY A 341 -10.35 -4.72 -17.53
CA GLY A 341 -9.75 -4.76 -16.19
C GLY A 341 -10.37 -5.85 -15.33
N MET A 342 -11.70 -5.99 -15.37
CA MET A 342 -12.47 -7.00 -14.64
C MET A 342 -12.15 -8.43 -15.08
N GLU A 343 -12.02 -8.67 -16.39
CA GLU A 343 -11.62 -9.97 -16.96
C GLU A 343 -10.22 -10.39 -16.47
N LEU A 344 -9.32 -9.43 -16.30
CA LEU A 344 -7.93 -9.68 -15.92
C LEU A 344 -7.76 -9.89 -14.41
N ASP A 345 -8.43 -9.09 -13.58
CA ASP A 345 -8.45 -9.29 -12.13
C ASP A 345 -9.83 -8.94 -11.52
N PRO A 346 -10.70 -9.96 -11.32
CA PRO A 346 -12.02 -9.77 -10.72
C PRO A 346 -11.96 -9.64 -9.18
N MET A 347 -10.79 -9.61 -8.56
CA MET A 347 -10.65 -9.45 -7.11
C MET A 347 -10.01 -8.11 -6.73
N ASP A 348 -9.74 -7.23 -7.70
CA ASP A 348 -9.25 -5.87 -7.44
C ASP A 348 -10.42 -4.90 -7.20
N PRO A 349 -10.47 -4.20 -6.05
CA PRO A 349 -11.47 -3.16 -5.79
C PRO A 349 -11.50 -2.07 -6.88
N PHE A 350 -10.36 -1.74 -7.48
CA PHE A 350 -10.29 -0.66 -8.48
C PHE A 350 -10.99 -1.03 -9.80
N THR A 351 -10.95 -2.30 -10.21
CA THR A 351 -11.67 -2.77 -11.41
C THR A 351 -13.18 -2.71 -11.19
N HIS A 352 -13.65 -3.07 -10.00
CA HIS A 352 -15.05 -2.97 -9.60
C HIS A 352 -15.53 -1.51 -9.56
N TYR A 353 -14.72 -0.64 -8.98
CA TYR A 353 -15.00 0.79 -8.92
C TYR A 353 -15.13 1.41 -10.32
N THR A 354 -14.21 1.15 -11.23
CA THR A 354 -14.27 1.71 -12.60
C THR A 354 -15.45 1.12 -13.40
N MET A 355 -15.77 -0.16 -13.21
CA MET A 355 -16.96 -0.78 -13.79
C MET A 355 -18.25 -0.14 -13.28
N GLY A 356 -18.39 0.07 -11.98
CA GLY A 356 -19.53 0.77 -11.39
C GLY A 356 -19.68 2.19 -11.96
N ARG A 357 -18.59 2.96 -12.03
CA ARG A 357 -18.61 4.33 -12.56
C ARG A 357 -19.05 4.41 -14.02
N SER A 358 -18.69 3.43 -14.84
CA SER A 358 -19.12 3.41 -16.23
C SER A 358 -20.64 3.30 -16.39
N PHE A 359 -21.39 2.83 -15.38
CA PHE A 359 -22.87 2.86 -15.36
C PHE A 359 -23.46 4.25 -15.05
N TRP A 360 -22.70 5.16 -14.43
CA TRP A 360 -23.15 6.55 -14.24
C TRP A 360 -23.22 7.34 -15.55
N LEU A 361 -22.51 6.88 -16.58
CA LEU A 361 -22.57 7.46 -17.94
C LEU A 361 -23.71 6.86 -18.77
N SER A 362 -24.51 5.98 -18.19
CA SER A 362 -25.64 5.28 -18.82
C SER A 362 -26.93 5.60 -18.05
N ASP A 363 -28.09 5.27 -18.62
CA ASP A 363 -29.40 5.48 -17.98
C ASP A 363 -29.71 4.42 -16.90
N GLN A 364 -28.68 3.78 -16.31
CA GLN A 364 -28.82 2.66 -15.37
C GLN A 364 -27.88 2.78 -14.16
N PRO A 365 -27.89 3.91 -13.43
CA PRO A 365 -26.99 4.12 -12.28
C PRO A 365 -27.26 3.12 -11.13
N GLU A 366 -28.42 2.47 -11.07
CA GLU A 366 -28.77 1.47 -10.04
C GLU A 366 -27.84 0.27 -10.08
N ILE A 367 -27.37 -0.11 -11.28
CA ILE A 367 -26.45 -1.24 -11.46
C ILE A 367 -25.10 -0.93 -10.80
N ALA A 368 -24.70 0.35 -10.76
CA ALA A 368 -23.43 0.76 -10.19
C ALA A 368 -23.29 0.36 -8.72
N LYS A 369 -24.41 0.35 -7.97
CA LYS A 369 -24.41 0.02 -6.53
C LYS A 369 -23.77 -1.34 -6.25
N GLY A 370 -24.17 -2.39 -6.98
CA GLY A 370 -23.65 -3.74 -6.75
C GLY A 370 -22.14 -3.85 -6.98
N TRP A 371 -21.61 -3.08 -7.93
CA TRP A 371 -20.17 -3.01 -8.18
C TRP A 371 -19.40 -2.33 -7.05
N PHE A 372 -19.95 -1.24 -6.49
CA PHE A 372 -19.32 -0.55 -5.37
C PHE A 372 -19.42 -1.34 -4.07
N ASP A 373 -20.55 -2.00 -3.81
CA ASP A 373 -20.69 -2.93 -2.68
C ASP A 373 -19.61 -4.01 -2.75
N ARG A 374 -19.40 -4.60 -3.94
CA ARG A 374 -18.36 -5.61 -4.15
C ARG A 374 -16.94 -5.05 -3.97
N ALA A 375 -16.68 -3.83 -4.40
CA ALA A 375 -15.38 -3.17 -4.16
C ALA A 375 -15.11 -3.00 -2.65
N ILE A 376 -16.12 -2.62 -1.87
CA ILE A 376 -16.05 -2.48 -0.41
C ILE A 376 -15.88 -3.85 0.28
N GLU A 377 -16.58 -4.89 -0.18
CA GLU A 377 -16.40 -6.25 0.33
C GLU A 377 -14.97 -6.78 0.13
N LEU A 378 -14.40 -6.52 -1.05
CA LEU A 378 -13.03 -6.90 -1.38
C LEU A 378 -12.02 -6.16 -0.47
N ASN A 379 -12.22 -4.85 -0.30
CA ASN A 379 -11.41 -4.02 0.57
C ASN A 379 -12.27 -3.00 1.36
N PRO A 380 -12.56 -3.28 2.65
CA PRO A 380 -13.30 -2.36 3.51
C PRO A 380 -12.61 -1.02 3.78
N ASN A 381 -11.31 -0.90 3.50
CA ASN A 381 -10.58 0.37 3.61
C ASN A 381 -10.57 1.17 2.30
N TYR A 382 -11.35 0.75 1.29
CA TYR A 382 -11.39 1.41 -0.01
C TYR A 382 -12.37 2.59 -0.01
N ALA A 383 -11.91 3.75 0.49
CA ALA A 383 -12.70 4.98 0.64
C ALA A 383 -13.48 5.41 -0.62
N GLN A 384 -12.89 5.21 -1.79
CA GLN A 384 -13.52 5.53 -3.08
C GLN A 384 -14.79 4.72 -3.35
N GLY A 385 -14.88 3.50 -2.81
CA GLY A 385 -16.09 2.67 -2.86
C GLY A 385 -17.25 3.33 -2.11
N TYR A 386 -17.02 3.76 -0.86
CA TYR A 386 -18.02 4.44 -0.04
C TYR A 386 -18.48 5.76 -0.65
N TYR A 387 -17.55 6.57 -1.16
CA TYR A 387 -17.88 7.80 -1.90
C TYR A 387 -18.75 7.50 -3.12
N ALA A 388 -18.41 6.49 -3.91
CA ALA A 388 -19.16 6.13 -5.11
C ALA A 388 -20.55 5.56 -4.80
N SER A 389 -20.67 4.74 -3.75
CA SER A 389 -21.96 4.30 -3.23
C SER A 389 -22.82 5.49 -2.80
N ALA A 390 -22.26 6.46 -2.07
CA ALA A 390 -22.96 7.67 -1.68
C ALA A 390 -23.36 8.54 -2.89
N PHE A 391 -22.49 8.67 -3.89
CA PHE A 391 -22.84 9.41 -5.11
C PHE A 391 -23.97 8.73 -5.89
N THR A 392 -23.95 7.40 -5.95
CA THR A 392 -25.04 6.61 -6.55
C THR A 392 -26.35 6.78 -5.78
N ALA A 393 -26.29 6.76 -4.44
CA ALA A 393 -27.43 7.00 -3.59
C ALA A 393 -28.03 8.40 -3.78
N LEU A 394 -27.20 9.43 -4.02
CA LEU A 394 -27.68 10.78 -4.35
C LEU A 394 -28.49 10.78 -5.66
N MET A 395 -28.03 10.05 -6.67
CA MET A 395 -28.69 9.93 -7.97
C MET A 395 -30.00 9.14 -7.87
N THR A 396 -30.01 8.05 -7.08
CA THR A 396 -31.19 7.21 -6.90
C THR A 396 -32.20 7.78 -5.89
N GLY A 397 -31.80 8.76 -5.08
CA GLY A 397 -32.67 9.49 -4.13
C GLY A 397 -32.61 9.00 -2.68
N ASP A 398 -31.68 8.11 -2.34
CA ASP A 398 -31.50 7.57 -0.99
C ASP A 398 -30.54 8.44 -0.15
N ILE A 399 -31.08 9.51 0.43
CA ILE A 399 -30.29 10.50 1.18
C ILE A 399 -29.63 9.93 2.44
N ASN A 400 -30.24 8.93 3.10
CA ASN A 400 -29.67 8.35 4.32
C ASN A 400 -28.34 7.64 4.02
N THR A 401 -28.32 6.84 2.95
CA THR A 401 -27.11 6.16 2.48
C THR A 401 -26.04 7.15 2.02
N VAL A 402 -26.43 8.32 1.49
CA VAL A 402 -25.46 9.39 1.14
C VAL A 402 -24.66 9.83 2.38
N HIS A 403 -25.34 10.11 3.50
CA HIS A 403 -24.64 10.65 4.67
C HIS A 403 -23.64 9.65 5.25
N LEU A 404 -24.08 8.41 5.47
CA LEU A 404 -23.23 7.33 6.01
C LEU A 404 -22.02 7.07 5.11
N GLY A 405 -22.23 6.86 3.81
CA GLY A 405 -21.11 6.57 2.90
C GLY A 405 -20.10 7.70 2.76
N LEU A 406 -20.53 8.97 2.87
CA LEU A 406 -19.59 10.09 2.86
C LEU A 406 -18.80 10.22 4.17
N ASP A 407 -19.40 9.89 5.32
CA ASP A 407 -18.68 9.89 6.60
C ASP A 407 -17.64 8.76 6.64
N ASP A 408 -18.00 7.56 6.16
CA ASP A 408 -17.07 6.44 6.04
C ASP A 408 -15.90 6.77 5.09
N ALA A 409 -16.18 7.37 3.93
CA ALA A 409 -15.15 7.78 2.98
C ALA A 409 -14.16 8.79 3.60
N LEU A 410 -14.66 9.76 4.37
CA LEU A 410 -13.83 10.76 5.05
C LEU A 410 -13.03 10.17 6.22
N LEU A 411 -13.61 9.21 6.94
CA LEU A 411 -12.93 8.53 8.04
C LEU A 411 -11.74 7.73 7.51
N LEU A 412 -11.92 7.02 6.39
CA LEU A 412 -10.89 6.20 5.76
C LEU A 412 -9.83 7.04 5.03
N SER A 413 -10.22 8.18 4.45
CA SER A 413 -9.35 9.04 3.65
C SER A 413 -9.61 10.53 3.95
N PRO A 414 -9.09 11.08 5.06
CA PRO A 414 -9.31 12.49 5.42
C PRO A 414 -8.71 13.48 4.42
N LEU A 415 -7.67 13.06 3.68
CA LEU A 415 -6.97 13.84 2.66
C LEU A 415 -7.28 13.34 1.24
N ASP A 416 -8.50 12.83 1.02
CA ASP A 416 -8.87 12.19 -0.23
C ASP A 416 -8.74 13.12 -1.46
N PRO A 417 -8.21 12.65 -2.59
CA PRO A 417 -8.16 13.43 -3.83
C PRO A 417 -9.56 13.86 -4.35
N LEU A 418 -10.62 13.15 -3.96
CA LEU A 418 -12.02 13.44 -4.29
C LEU A 418 -12.74 14.21 -3.17
N LEU A 419 -12.02 14.85 -2.24
CA LEU A 419 -12.64 15.64 -1.16
C LEU A 419 -13.60 16.72 -1.69
N TYR A 420 -13.29 17.32 -2.84
CA TYR A 420 -14.19 18.26 -3.52
C TYR A 420 -15.53 17.59 -3.88
N GLY A 421 -15.48 16.33 -4.31
CA GLY A 421 -16.61 15.52 -4.71
C GLY A 421 -17.45 15.16 -3.49
N ILE A 422 -16.81 14.69 -2.40
CA ILE A 422 -17.47 14.39 -1.13
C ILE A 422 -18.29 15.60 -0.64
N HIS A 423 -17.68 16.78 -0.60
CA HIS A 423 -18.38 18.00 -0.21
C HIS A 423 -19.49 18.40 -1.21
N GLY A 424 -19.25 18.20 -2.51
CA GLY A 424 -20.23 18.48 -3.57
C GLY A 424 -21.47 17.58 -3.48
N VAL A 425 -21.29 16.28 -3.24
CA VAL A 425 -22.39 15.32 -3.04
C VAL A 425 -23.18 15.68 -1.80
N ARG A 426 -22.51 16.00 -0.68
CA ARG A 426 -23.18 16.45 0.55
C ARG A 426 -23.95 17.75 0.36
N ALA A 427 -23.40 18.71 -0.39
CA ALA A 427 -24.10 19.95 -0.72
C ALA A 427 -25.37 19.70 -1.53
N GLN A 428 -25.32 18.81 -2.52
CA GLN A 428 -26.51 18.44 -3.31
C GLN A 428 -27.56 17.70 -2.48
N ALA A 429 -27.15 16.80 -1.59
CA ALA A 429 -28.07 16.13 -0.66
C ALA A 429 -28.81 17.16 0.23
N LEU A 430 -28.08 18.18 0.72
CA LEU A 430 -28.65 19.28 1.51
C LEU A 430 -29.67 20.12 0.74
N ILE A 431 -29.45 20.35 -0.56
CA ILE A 431 -30.46 20.99 -1.43
C ILE A 431 -31.74 20.13 -1.50
N GLN A 432 -31.60 18.81 -1.59
CA GLN A 432 -32.76 17.91 -1.67
C GLN A 432 -33.60 17.93 -0.38
N VAL A 433 -32.95 17.98 0.80
CA VAL A 433 -33.65 18.05 2.10
C VAL A 433 -34.09 19.46 2.51
N GLY A 434 -33.67 20.49 1.79
CA GLY A 434 -34.15 21.86 2.00
C GLY A 434 -33.21 22.80 2.75
N ASP A 435 -32.05 22.33 3.24
CA ASP A 435 -31.09 23.16 3.98
C ASP A 435 -30.15 23.91 3.03
N MET A 436 -30.66 24.99 2.43
CA MET A 436 -29.91 25.81 1.46
C MET A 436 -28.68 26.47 2.08
N ARG A 437 -28.75 26.83 3.36
CA ARG A 437 -27.67 27.53 4.05
C ARG A 437 -26.49 26.60 4.28
N ALA A 438 -26.73 25.37 4.71
CA ALA A 438 -25.68 24.36 4.82
C ALA A 438 -25.17 23.92 3.44
N ALA A 439 -26.06 23.78 2.46
CA ALA A 439 -25.68 23.48 1.08
C ALA A 439 -24.73 24.54 0.50
N ALA A 440 -25.02 25.83 0.68
CA ALA A 440 -24.16 26.92 0.19
C ALA A 440 -22.76 26.89 0.84
N ARG A 441 -22.68 26.66 2.16
CA ARG A 441 -21.39 26.55 2.86
C ARG A 441 -20.56 25.35 2.38
N LEU A 442 -21.21 24.20 2.14
CA LEU A 442 -20.52 23.02 1.63
C LEU A 442 -20.18 23.13 0.14
N GLY A 443 -21.03 23.78 -0.66
CA GLY A 443 -20.75 24.09 -2.05
C GLY A 443 -19.53 25.00 -2.19
N ASP A 444 -19.44 26.06 -1.37
CA ASP A 444 -18.26 26.94 -1.31
C ASP A 444 -16.99 26.16 -0.98
N ARG A 445 -17.05 25.26 0.01
CA ARG A 445 -15.92 24.39 0.37
C ARG A 445 -15.55 23.47 -0.79
N ALA A 446 -16.53 22.76 -1.36
CA ALA A 446 -16.33 21.85 -2.48
C ALA A 446 -15.63 22.53 -3.66
N ALA A 447 -16.10 23.70 -4.08
CA ALA A 447 -15.54 24.43 -5.22
C ALA A 447 -14.18 25.09 -4.94
N SER A 448 -13.84 25.28 -3.66
CA SER A 448 -12.52 25.80 -3.24
C SER A 448 -11.48 24.71 -3.05
N THR A 449 -11.88 23.44 -2.94
CA THR A 449 -10.96 22.32 -2.78
C THR A 449 -10.10 22.11 -4.04
N PRO A 450 -8.79 21.86 -3.90
CA PRO A 450 -7.93 21.51 -5.03
C PRO A 450 -8.49 20.35 -5.87
N GLY A 451 -8.36 20.42 -7.20
CA GLY A 451 -8.89 19.42 -8.11
C GLY A 451 -10.38 19.57 -8.46
N ALA A 452 -11.12 20.49 -7.84
CA ALA A 452 -12.52 20.74 -8.19
C ALA A 452 -12.69 21.17 -9.65
N HIS A 453 -13.55 20.46 -10.39
CA HIS A 453 -13.88 20.76 -11.79
C HIS A 453 -15.10 21.69 -11.92
N TYR A 454 -15.42 22.13 -13.16
CA TYR A 454 -16.43 23.16 -13.42
C TYR A 454 -17.83 22.80 -12.89
N LEU A 455 -18.26 21.53 -12.96
CA LEU A 455 -19.55 21.10 -12.42
C LEU A 455 -19.67 21.36 -10.91
N ILE A 456 -18.59 21.27 -10.14
CA ILE A 456 -18.60 21.57 -8.70
C ILE A 456 -18.79 23.07 -8.46
N SER A 457 -18.21 23.90 -9.32
CA SER A 457 -18.48 25.34 -9.32
C SER A 457 -19.95 25.62 -9.66
N MET A 458 -20.58 24.84 -10.54
CA MET A 458 -22.01 24.93 -10.80
C MET A 458 -22.85 24.53 -9.57
N VAL A 459 -22.49 23.45 -8.86
CA VAL A 459 -23.13 23.07 -7.59
C VAL A 459 -23.06 24.21 -6.58
N ALA A 460 -21.88 24.83 -6.42
CA ALA A 460 -21.70 25.96 -5.51
C ALA A 460 -22.50 27.20 -5.95
N ALA A 461 -22.57 27.50 -7.25
CA ALA A 461 -23.37 28.59 -7.79
C ALA A 461 -24.87 28.38 -7.50
N VAL A 462 -25.38 27.18 -7.73
CA VAL A 462 -26.77 26.82 -7.46
C VAL A 462 -27.08 26.91 -5.96
N ALA A 463 -26.25 26.29 -5.11
CA ALA A 463 -26.48 26.29 -3.66
C ALA A 463 -26.51 27.70 -3.07
N ASN A 464 -25.55 28.56 -3.46
CA ASN A 464 -25.54 29.96 -3.03
C ASN A 464 -26.73 30.75 -3.61
N GLY A 465 -27.14 30.46 -4.84
CA GLY A 465 -28.27 31.10 -5.47
C GLY A 465 -29.59 30.81 -4.74
N LEU A 466 -29.79 29.54 -4.36
CA LEU A 466 -30.97 29.09 -3.60
C LEU A 466 -30.98 29.64 -2.17
N ASP A 467 -29.82 29.85 -1.55
CA ASP A 467 -29.67 30.49 -0.23
C ASP A 467 -29.80 32.03 -0.28
N GLY A 468 -29.91 32.63 -1.47
CA GLY A 468 -29.98 34.10 -1.64
C GLY A 468 -28.63 34.82 -1.66
N ARG A 469 -27.51 34.11 -1.61
CA ARG A 469 -26.14 34.65 -1.68
C ARG A 469 -25.72 34.94 -3.13
N HIS A 470 -26.44 35.84 -3.81
CA HIS A 470 -26.31 36.09 -5.25
C HIS A 470 -24.90 36.53 -5.70
N GLN A 471 -24.19 37.32 -4.89
CA GLN A 471 -22.82 37.72 -5.22
C GLN A 471 -21.86 36.52 -5.26
N GLN A 472 -21.98 35.61 -4.28
CA GLN A 472 -21.19 34.39 -4.22
C GLN A 472 -21.58 33.43 -5.36
N ALA A 473 -22.87 33.31 -5.65
CA ALA A 473 -23.37 32.51 -6.77
C ALA A 473 -22.77 32.99 -8.12
N ASN A 474 -22.75 34.30 -8.35
CA ASN A 474 -22.16 34.91 -9.55
C ASN A 474 -20.65 34.65 -9.66
N ARG A 475 -19.91 34.67 -8.54
CA ARG A 475 -18.48 34.33 -8.51
C ARG A 475 -18.24 32.90 -8.96
N TRP A 476 -18.98 31.94 -8.42
CA TRP A 476 -18.84 30.52 -8.81
C TRP A 476 -19.31 30.25 -10.24
N ARG A 477 -20.31 30.98 -10.72
CA ARG A 477 -20.69 30.95 -12.15
C ARG A 477 -19.55 31.41 -13.05
N GLN A 478 -18.90 32.52 -12.72
CA GLN A 478 -17.75 33.00 -13.48
C GLN A 478 -16.60 31.98 -13.44
N ASP A 479 -16.38 31.32 -12.30
CA ASP A 479 -15.40 30.23 -12.18
C ASP A 479 -15.72 29.06 -13.11
N ALA A 480 -16.98 28.59 -13.10
CA ALA A 480 -17.44 27.51 -13.96
C ALA A 480 -17.22 27.83 -15.44
N ARG A 481 -17.63 29.03 -15.88
CA ARG A 481 -17.46 29.48 -17.28
C ARG A 481 -16.01 29.74 -17.67
N ARG A 482 -15.15 30.16 -16.73
CA ARG A 482 -13.71 30.29 -16.99
C ARG A 482 -13.07 28.94 -17.29
N ARG A 483 -13.50 27.88 -16.59
CA ARG A 483 -13.00 26.51 -16.80
C ARG A 483 -13.64 25.80 -17.99
N LYS A 484 -14.92 26.07 -18.26
CA LYS A 484 -15.71 25.50 -19.35
C LYS A 484 -16.66 26.58 -19.92
N PRO A 485 -16.26 27.28 -20.99
CA PRO A 485 -17.02 28.42 -21.53
C PRO A 485 -18.47 28.09 -21.93
N ASP A 486 -18.70 26.86 -22.39
CA ASP A 486 -19.98 26.29 -22.79
C ASP A 486 -20.69 25.50 -21.67
N ALA A 487 -20.29 25.71 -20.40
CA ALA A 487 -20.95 25.11 -19.25
C ALA A 487 -22.46 25.37 -19.28
N SER A 488 -23.27 24.31 -19.22
CA SER A 488 -24.71 24.41 -19.40
C SER A 488 -25.55 23.56 -18.44
N ALA A 489 -26.82 23.92 -18.28
CA ALA A 489 -27.75 23.16 -17.43
C ALA A 489 -27.93 21.70 -17.89
N SER A 490 -27.84 21.42 -19.19
CA SER A 490 -27.90 20.05 -19.72
C SER A 490 -26.70 19.20 -19.25
N GLN A 491 -25.48 19.76 -19.30
CA GLN A 491 -24.28 19.10 -18.78
C GLN A 491 -24.38 18.85 -17.26
N TYR A 492 -24.94 19.81 -16.51
CA TYR A 492 -25.19 19.62 -15.07
C TYR A 492 -26.11 18.42 -14.81
N PHE A 493 -27.26 18.35 -15.48
CA PHE A 493 -28.22 17.28 -15.24
C PHE A 493 -27.82 15.93 -15.84
N ALA A 494 -26.94 15.92 -16.85
CA ALA A 494 -26.30 14.70 -17.33
C ALA A 494 -25.34 14.10 -16.29
N ALA A 495 -24.55 14.95 -15.62
CA ALA A 495 -23.64 14.52 -14.56
C ALA A 495 -24.36 14.21 -13.23
N PHE A 496 -25.45 14.92 -12.94
CA PHE A 496 -26.21 14.80 -11.69
C PHE A 496 -27.70 14.54 -11.99
N PRO A 497 -28.08 13.29 -12.30
CA PRO A 497 -29.47 12.91 -12.49
C PRO A 497 -30.22 12.96 -11.16
N ILE A 498 -30.84 14.10 -10.86
CA ILE A 498 -31.62 14.31 -9.63
C ILE A 498 -33.04 13.78 -9.83
N ARG A 499 -33.40 12.72 -9.10
CA ARG A 499 -34.75 12.11 -9.10
C ARG A 499 -35.79 12.89 -8.32
N ASN A 500 -35.38 13.59 -7.26
CA ASN A 500 -36.28 14.44 -6.49
C ASN A 500 -36.80 15.58 -7.39
N GLN A 501 -38.06 15.50 -7.80
CA GLN A 501 -38.64 16.43 -8.77
C GLN A 501 -38.65 17.88 -8.28
N GLU A 502 -38.87 18.09 -6.98
CA GLU A 502 -38.91 19.42 -6.38
C GLU A 502 -37.51 20.05 -6.32
N ALA A 503 -36.51 19.28 -5.89
CA ALA A 503 -35.12 19.71 -5.97
C ALA A 503 -34.68 19.99 -7.41
N ARG A 504 -35.04 19.10 -8.35
CA ARG A 504 -34.74 19.27 -9.78
C ARG A 504 -35.33 20.56 -10.35
N ARG A 505 -36.59 20.88 -10.03
CA ARG A 505 -37.26 22.13 -10.46
C ARG A 505 -36.55 23.37 -9.90
N ARG A 506 -36.24 23.38 -8.60
CA ARG A 506 -35.52 24.49 -7.95
C ARG A 506 -34.14 24.71 -8.57
N ILE A 507 -33.38 23.62 -8.77
CA ILE A 507 -32.06 23.67 -9.39
C ILE A 507 -32.13 24.15 -10.84
N ALA A 508 -33.10 23.67 -11.63
CA ALA A 508 -33.28 24.09 -13.01
C ALA A 508 -33.63 25.58 -13.13
N ALA A 509 -34.52 26.08 -12.26
CA ALA A 509 -34.85 27.50 -12.19
C ALA A 509 -33.63 28.35 -11.82
N GLU A 510 -32.82 27.88 -10.88
CA GLU A 510 -31.60 28.57 -10.46
C GLU A 510 -30.53 28.59 -11.56
N LEU A 511 -30.27 27.46 -12.21
CA LEU A 511 -29.33 27.38 -13.33
C LEU A 511 -29.73 28.35 -14.45
N LYS A 512 -31.04 28.40 -14.78
CA LYS A 512 -31.59 29.36 -15.76
C LYS A 512 -31.40 30.81 -15.32
N ARG A 513 -31.60 31.13 -14.03
CA ARG A 513 -31.38 32.47 -13.48
C ARG A 513 -29.91 32.89 -13.56
N GLN A 514 -28.99 31.95 -13.33
CA GLN A 514 -27.55 32.18 -13.47
C GLN A 514 -27.12 32.28 -14.94
N GLY A 515 -27.94 31.80 -15.88
CA GLY A 515 -27.70 31.86 -17.32
C GLY A 515 -26.92 30.65 -17.87
N PHE A 516 -26.95 29.51 -17.20
CA PHE A 516 -26.42 28.25 -17.72
C PHE A 516 -27.38 27.58 -18.71
#